data_AF-A0A0A7KLN5-F1
#
_entry.id   AF-A0A0A7KLN5-F1
#
_cell.length_a   1.000
_cell.length_b   1.000
_cell.length_c   1.000
_cell.angle_alpha   90.00
_cell.angle_beta   90.00
_cell.angle_gamma   90.00
#
_symmetry.space_group_name_H-M   'P 1'
#
loop_
_entity.id
_entity.type
_entity.pdbx_description
1 polymer ?
#
loop_
_entity_poly.entity_id
_entity_poly.type
_entity_poly.pdbx_seq_one_letter_code
_entity_poly.pdbx_strand_id
1 'polypeptide(L)'
;MPHARGGAGQPARLRRGAPHLRAAGFLAHQRDAPEAGTVVIRPATRADLPAFHTVMMAAGMDARSSWNRTSLEGLEASLFAPAAGGFVAVNGEEVIGCVGFRPDGADMLTLNRLAVLPQHRGQGIGATLVRAVETRAAERGFGCVLLAVSQFNLEAVSFYGRLGYAQVNERYAFASPGSPVPVVLVKMVRGSREAGRRMGELRKISSQ
;
A
#
# COMPACT_ATOMS: atom_id res chain seq x y z
N MET A 1 21.09 -56.38 69.86
CA MET A 1 20.01 -57.21 69.29
C MET A 1 19.93 -56.96 67.78
N PRO A 2 19.67 -57.99 66.96
CA PRO A 2 20.34 -58.24 65.68
C PRO A 2 19.39 -58.14 64.46
N HIS A 3 19.94 -58.52 63.30
CA HIS A 3 19.29 -58.97 62.06
C HIS A 3 18.94 -57.91 61.00
N ALA A 4 18.99 -58.20 59.69
CA ALA A 4 19.70 -59.15 58.85
C ALA A 4 19.24 -58.87 57.40
N ARG A 5 20.19 -58.88 56.47
CA ARG A 5 20.15 -59.46 55.11
C ARG A 5 18.84 -59.42 54.27
N GLY A 6 19.02 -58.96 53.04
CA GLY A 6 18.84 -59.79 51.83
C GLY A 6 17.48 -59.74 51.13
N GLY A 7 17.50 -59.60 49.81
CA GLY A 7 16.32 -59.82 48.98
C GLY A 7 16.42 -59.24 47.58
N ALA A 8 17.18 -59.89 46.71
CA ALA A 8 17.11 -59.68 45.27
C ALA A 8 15.78 -60.20 44.71
N GLY A 9 15.22 -59.51 43.71
CA GLY A 9 14.04 -59.96 42.98
C GLY A 9 13.74 -59.08 41.78
N GLN A 10 14.38 -59.35 40.63
CA GLN A 10 13.82 -58.99 39.34
C GLN A 10 12.64 -59.92 39.02
N PRO A 11 11.67 -59.42 38.24
CA PRO A 11 11.10 -60.26 37.19
C PRO A 11 11.20 -59.61 35.80
N ALA A 12 11.05 -60.49 34.83
CA ALA A 12 11.51 -60.40 33.46
C ALA A 12 10.52 -59.74 32.48
N ARG A 13 11.10 -59.19 31.39
CA ARG A 13 10.72 -59.19 29.97
C ARG A 13 9.24 -59.10 29.57
N LEU A 14 8.95 -58.23 28.58
CA LEU A 14 8.19 -58.47 27.32
C LEU A 14 8.23 -57.16 26.49
N ARG A 15 8.96 -57.10 25.35
CA ARG A 15 8.58 -57.36 23.94
C ARG A 15 8.05 -56.13 23.15
N ARG A 16 8.83 -55.80 22.10
CA ARG A 16 8.48 -55.38 20.71
C ARG A 16 7.69 -54.09 20.43
N GLY A 17 8.23 -53.33 19.46
CA GLY A 17 7.57 -52.32 18.62
C GLY A 17 8.24 -50.95 18.79
N ALA A 18 8.67 -50.20 17.77
CA ALA A 18 8.58 -50.26 16.32
C ALA A 18 9.71 -49.34 15.75
N PRO A 19 10.12 -49.50 14.48
CA PRO A 19 11.11 -48.61 13.87
C PRO A 19 10.55 -47.19 13.75
N HIS A 20 11.35 -46.21 14.18
CA HIS A 20 11.08 -44.79 13.98
C HIS A 20 11.18 -44.53 12.47
N LEU A 21 10.02 -44.35 11.83
CA LEU A 21 9.91 -43.80 10.49
C LEU A 21 10.64 -42.47 10.47
N ARG A 22 11.69 -42.38 9.64
CA ARG A 22 12.26 -41.10 9.24
C ARG A 22 11.12 -40.28 8.63
N ALA A 23 10.79 -39.17 9.29
CA ALA A 23 9.92 -38.16 8.72
C ALA A 23 10.49 -37.79 7.34
N ALA A 24 9.67 -38.02 6.32
CA ALA A 24 9.94 -37.60 4.96
C ALA A 24 10.30 -36.12 4.98
N GLY A 25 11.41 -35.79 4.33
CA GLY A 25 11.84 -34.42 4.15
C GLY A 25 10.70 -33.62 3.57
N PHE A 26 10.24 -32.63 4.33
CA PHE A 26 9.51 -31.51 3.78
C PHE A 26 10.49 -30.88 2.79
N LEU A 27 10.34 -31.22 1.51
CA LEU A 27 10.95 -30.46 0.43
C LEU A 27 10.33 -29.08 0.55
N ALA A 28 11.00 -28.22 1.31
CA ALA A 28 10.87 -26.80 1.14
C ALA A 28 11.08 -26.57 -0.35
N HIS A 29 9.98 -26.28 -1.05
CA HIS A 29 10.08 -25.50 -2.26
C HIS A 29 10.79 -24.23 -1.81
N GLN A 30 12.11 -24.22 -1.95
CA GLN A 30 12.87 -23.00 -2.11
C GLN A 30 12.20 -22.34 -3.31
N ARG A 31 11.25 -21.42 -3.04
CA ARG A 31 10.91 -20.42 -4.03
C ARG A 31 12.22 -19.70 -4.21
N ASP A 32 12.88 -19.95 -5.33
CA ASP A 32 13.94 -19.10 -5.82
C ASP A 32 13.52 -17.66 -5.53
N ALA A 33 14.39 -16.93 -4.82
CA ALA A 33 14.21 -15.50 -4.67
C ALA A 33 14.00 -14.96 -6.09
N PRO A 34 12.90 -14.24 -6.37
CA PRO A 34 12.68 -13.76 -7.72
C PRO A 34 13.93 -12.97 -8.12
N GLU A 35 14.58 -13.37 -9.22
CA GLU A 35 15.61 -12.56 -9.86
C GLU A 35 15.08 -11.13 -9.88
N ALA A 36 15.93 -10.16 -9.51
CA ALA A 36 15.55 -8.76 -9.40
C ALA A 36 15.19 -8.21 -10.80
N GLY A 37 13.99 -8.55 -11.26
CA GLY A 37 13.42 -8.08 -12.49
C GLY A 37 13.27 -6.58 -12.40
N THR A 38 13.59 -5.89 -13.49
CA THR A 38 13.47 -4.45 -13.59
C THR A 38 12.00 -4.08 -13.39
N VAL A 39 11.69 -3.40 -12.28
CA VAL A 39 10.34 -2.91 -12.02
C VAL A 39 10.04 -1.76 -12.97
N VAL A 40 8.98 -1.90 -13.77
CA VAL A 40 8.51 -0.90 -14.74
C VAL A 40 7.26 -0.22 -14.22
N ILE A 41 7.24 1.11 -14.21
CA ILE A 41 6.03 1.89 -13.96
C ILE A 41 5.38 2.26 -15.29
N ARG A 42 4.10 1.92 -15.47
CA ARG A 42 3.33 2.29 -16.66
C ARG A 42 1.91 2.72 -16.33
N PRO A 43 1.25 3.50 -17.20
CA PRO A 43 -0.18 3.80 -17.05
C PRO A 43 -1.01 2.51 -16.92
N ALA A 44 -2.01 2.55 -16.04
CA ALA A 44 -2.98 1.47 -15.89
C ALA A 44 -3.97 1.48 -17.06
N THR A 45 -4.30 0.28 -17.54
CA THR A 45 -5.31 0.02 -18.57
C THR A 45 -6.48 -0.76 -17.96
N ARG A 46 -7.58 -0.91 -18.70
CA ARG A 46 -8.72 -1.71 -18.22
C ARG A 46 -8.35 -3.17 -17.95
N ALA A 47 -7.38 -3.71 -18.69
CA ALA A 47 -6.86 -5.06 -18.46
C ALA A 47 -6.19 -5.22 -17.09
N ASP A 48 -5.69 -4.12 -16.49
CA ASP A 48 -5.05 -4.14 -15.18
C ASP A 48 -6.05 -4.11 -14.02
N LEU A 49 -7.35 -3.87 -14.26
CA LEU A 49 -8.34 -3.68 -13.19
C LEU A 49 -8.38 -4.83 -12.17
N PRO A 50 -8.40 -6.12 -12.58
CA PRO A 50 -8.38 -7.22 -11.63
C PRO A 50 -7.11 -7.20 -10.78
N ALA A 51 -5.93 -7.07 -11.40
CA ALA A 51 -4.66 -7.08 -10.70
C ALA A 51 -4.48 -5.87 -9.78
N PHE A 52 -4.89 -4.67 -10.23
CA PHE A 52 -4.90 -3.45 -9.42
C PHE A 52 -5.74 -3.65 -8.16
N HIS A 53 -6.96 -4.19 -8.30
CA HIS A 53 -7.85 -4.46 -7.18
C HIS A 53 -7.27 -5.52 -6.23
N THR A 54 -6.69 -6.60 -6.76
CA THR A 54 -6.00 -7.62 -5.97
C THR A 54 -4.87 -7.02 -5.14
N VAL A 55 -4.00 -6.19 -5.75
CA VAL A 55 -2.92 -5.50 -5.02
C VAL A 55 -3.47 -4.58 -3.93
N MET A 56 -4.56 -3.85 -4.22
CA MET A 56 -5.21 -3.01 -3.21
C MET A 56 -5.67 -3.84 -2.00
N MET A 57 -6.33 -4.97 -2.22
CA MET A 57 -6.85 -5.81 -1.13
C MET A 57 -5.73 -6.52 -0.38
N ALA A 58 -4.68 -6.95 -1.08
CA ALA A 58 -3.50 -7.58 -0.48
C ALA A 58 -2.63 -6.60 0.32
N ALA A 59 -2.84 -5.29 0.19
CA ALA A 59 -2.08 -4.28 0.93
C ALA A 59 -2.39 -4.27 2.45
N GLY A 60 -3.42 -4.98 2.91
CA GLY A 60 -3.67 -5.15 4.35
C GLY A 60 -4.09 -3.87 5.06
N MET A 61 -4.94 -3.05 4.43
CA MET A 61 -5.55 -1.88 5.07
C MET A 61 -6.48 -2.32 6.21
N ASP A 62 -6.57 -1.51 7.27
CA ASP A 62 -7.51 -1.73 8.38
C ASP A 62 -8.93 -1.98 7.86
N ALA A 63 -9.60 -3.00 8.39
CA ALA A 63 -10.92 -3.45 7.96
C ALA A 63 -12.00 -2.34 7.96
N ARG A 64 -11.88 -1.36 8.87
CA ARG A 64 -12.83 -0.24 9.01
C ARG A 64 -12.66 0.83 7.93
N SER A 65 -11.56 0.78 7.18
CA SER A 65 -11.32 1.73 6.09
C SER A 65 -12.34 1.54 4.97
N SER A 66 -12.80 2.65 4.37
CA SER A 66 -13.62 2.60 3.16
C SER A 66 -12.92 1.92 1.98
N TRP A 67 -11.59 1.80 2.06
CA TRP A 67 -10.75 1.02 1.15
C TRP A 67 -11.34 -0.35 0.82
N ASN A 68 -11.79 -1.10 1.84
CA ASN A 68 -12.27 -2.48 1.70
C ASN A 68 -13.64 -2.58 1.04
N ARG A 69 -14.32 -1.45 0.82
CA ARG A 69 -15.61 -1.38 0.10
C ARG A 69 -15.44 -1.08 -1.39
N THR A 70 -14.21 -0.97 -1.88
CA THR A 70 -13.94 -0.70 -3.30
C THR A 70 -14.31 -1.93 -4.14
N SER A 71 -15.31 -1.80 -5.02
CA SER A 71 -15.64 -2.81 -6.04
C SER A 71 -14.82 -2.60 -7.32
N LEU A 72 -14.75 -3.62 -8.19
CA LEU A 72 -14.13 -3.49 -9.51
C LEU A 72 -14.82 -2.41 -10.37
N GLU A 73 -16.16 -2.38 -10.34
CA GLU A 73 -16.95 -1.36 -11.04
C GLU A 73 -16.64 0.05 -10.53
N GLY A 74 -16.58 0.24 -9.21
CA GLY A 74 -16.24 1.54 -8.62
C GLY A 74 -14.78 1.93 -8.88
N LEU A 75 -13.88 0.96 -8.97
CA LEU A 75 -12.49 1.19 -9.36
C LEU A 75 -12.39 1.60 -10.82
N GLU A 76 -13.08 0.91 -11.73
CA GLU A 76 -13.14 1.24 -13.15
C GLU A 76 -13.71 2.65 -13.36
N ALA A 77 -14.88 2.92 -12.80
CA ALA A 77 -15.52 4.22 -12.88
C ALA A 77 -14.60 5.34 -12.39
N SER A 78 -13.80 5.08 -11.35
CA SER A 78 -12.88 6.08 -10.83
C SER A 78 -11.58 6.24 -11.62
N LEU A 79 -11.00 5.17 -12.16
CA LEU A 79 -9.73 5.24 -12.90
C LEU A 79 -9.92 5.77 -14.31
N PHE A 80 -11.07 5.53 -14.92
CA PHE A 80 -11.34 5.90 -16.32
C PHE A 80 -12.34 7.05 -16.47
N ALA A 81 -12.63 7.78 -15.38
CA ALA A 81 -13.33 9.06 -15.44
C ALA A 81 -12.52 10.11 -16.24
N PRO A 82 -13.16 11.17 -16.77
CA PRO A 82 -12.47 12.23 -17.48
C PRO A 82 -11.29 12.80 -16.70
N ALA A 83 -10.13 12.86 -17.35
CA ALA A 83 -8.85 13.30 -16.77
C ALA A 83 -8.37 12.56 -15.51
N ALA A 84 -9.03 11.48 -15.09
CA ALA A 84 -8.53 10.54 -14.09
C ALA A 84 -7.55 9.52 -14.71
N GLY A 85 -7.00 8.65 -13.86
CA GLY A 85 -6.12 7.57 -14.30
C GLY A 85 -5.47 6.83 -13.14
N GLY A 86 -4.50 5.98 -13.48
CA GLY A 86 -3.65 5.32 -12.52
C GLY A 86 -2.35 4.84 -13.16
N PHE A 87 -1.43 4.39 -12.31
CA PHE A 87 -0.21 3.70 -12.72
C PHE A 87 -0.12 2.36 -12.00
N VAL A 88 0.51 1.40 -12.66
CA VAL A 88 0.90 0.11 -12.08
C VAL A 88 2.41 -0.03 -12.10
N ALA A 89 2.95 -0.67 -11.06
CA ALA A 89 4.32 -1.15 -11.01
C ALA A 89 4.31 -2.64 -11.37
N VAL A 90 5.08 -3.00 -12.39
CA VAL A 90 5.13 -4.35 -12.96
C VAL A 90 6.52 -4.92 -12.80
N ASN A 91 6.63 -6.14 -12.29
CA ASN A 91 7.85 -6.92 -12.26
C ASN A 91 7.65 -8.18 -13.13
N GLY A 92 8.31 -8.23 -14.29
CA GLY A 92 8.01 -9.24 -15.31
C GLY A 92 6.57 -9.06 -15.84
N GLU A 93 5.71 -10.03 -15.56
CA GLU A 93 4.28 -10.01 -15.92
C GLU A 93 3.37 -9.65 -14.72
N GLU A 94 3.91 -9.59 -13.51
CA GLU A 94 3.14 -9.40 -12.29
C GLU A 94 2.98 -7.92 -11.94
N VAL A 95 1.74 -7.48 -11.70
CA VAL A 95 1.47 -6.17 -11.10
C VAL A 95 1.71 -6.27 -9.60
N ILE A 96 2.74 -5.57 -9.11
CA ILE A 96 3.19 -5.61 -7.71
C ILE A 96 2.88 -4.33 -6.92
N GLY A 97 2.41 -3.29 -7.60
CA GLY A 97 2.04 -2.01 -7.00
C GLY A 97 1.11 -1.22 -7.89
N CYS A 98 0.35 -0.31 -7.30
CA CYS A 98 -0.61 0.51 -8.00
C CYS A 98 -0.83 1.87 -7.32
N VAL A 99 -1.30 2.85 -8.10
CA VAL A 99 -1.76 4.15 -7.60
C VAL A 99 -2.81 4.71 -8.54
N GLY A 100 -3.85 5.32 -7.98
CA GLY A 100 -4.88 6.03 -8.72
C GLY A 100 -4.75 7.54 -8.54
N PHE A 101 -5.32 8.30 -9.47
CA PHE A 101 -5.44 9.74 -9.35
C PHE A 101 -6.69 10.26 -10.05
N ARG A 102 -7.17 11.42 -9.63
CA ARG A 102 -8.25 12.15 -10.31
C ARG A 102 -8.12 13.66 -10.13
N PRO A 103 -8.64 14.49 -11.03
CA PRO A 103 -8.74 15.93 -10.82
C PRO A 103 -9.59 16.26 -9.59
N ASP A 104 -9.23 17.35 -8.94
CA ASP A 104 -9.99 17.98 -7.86
C ASP A 104 -10.03 19.49 -8.09
N GLY A 105 -11.02 19.96 -8.85
CA GLY A 105 -11.03 21.31 -9.40
C GLY A 105 -9.99 21.50 -10.52
N ALA A 106 -9.69 22.76 -10.84
CA ALA A 106 -8.87 23.13 -11.99
C ALA A 106 -7.36 22.96 -11.75
N ASP A 107 -6.89 23.19 -10.53
CA ASP A 107 -5.45 23.34 -10.23
C ASP A 107 -4.86 22.18 -9.42
N MET A 108 -5.66 21.17 -9.05
CA MET A 108 -5.25 20.13 -8.13
C MET A 108 -5.55 18.72 -8.64
N LEU A 109 -4.60 17.82 -8.44
CA LEU A 109 -4.75 16.40 -8.70
C LEU A 109 -4.77 15.62 -7.38
N THR A 110 -5.83 14.89 -7.10
CA THR A 110 -5.91 14.02 -5.93
C THR A 110 -5.29 12.66 -6.23
N LEU A 111 -4.23 12.30 -5.52
CA LEU A 111 -3.66 10.94 -5.46
C LEU A 111 -4.49 10.08 -4.51
N ASN A 112 -4.82 8.85 -4.93
CA ASN A 112 -5.54 7.88 -4.13
C ASN A 112 -5.05 6.44 -4.39
N ARG A 113 -5.52 5.48 -3.59
CA ARG A 113 -5.35 4.04 -3.84
C ARG A 113 -3.89 3.60 -4.09
N LEU A 114 -2.94 4.22 -3.38
CA LEU A 114 -1.54 3.79 -3.40
C LEU A 114 -1.38 2.49 -2.63
N ALA A 115 -0.93 1.44 -3.30
CA ALA A 115 -0.65 0.14 -2.69
C ALA A 115 0.57 -0.53 -3.32
N VAL A 116 1.29 -1.29 -2.51
CA VAL A 116 2.38 -2.19 -2.93
C VAL A 116 2.20 -3.49 -2.17
N LEU A 117 2.34 -4.61 -2.89
CA LEU A 117 2.28 -5.95 -2.32
C LEU A 117 3.26 -6.06 -1.13
N PRO A 118 2.87 -6.69 -0.02
CA PRO A 118 3.70 -6.73 1.19
C PRO A 118 5.14 -7.20 0.97
N GLN A 119 5.35 -8.18 0.09
CA GLN A 119 6.68 -8.75 -0.20
C GLN A 119 7.59 -7.80 -0.99
N HIS A 120 7.04 -6.75 -1.61
CA HIS A 120 7.75 -5.76 -2.43
C HIS A 120 7.90 -4.40 -1.74
N ARG A 121 7.53 -4.30 -0.45
CA ARG A 121 7.68 -3.07 0.33
C ARG A 121 9.14 -2.80 0.70
N GLY A 122 9.45 -1.56 1.05
CA GLY A 122 10.81 -1.14 1.41
C GLY A 122 11.76 -0.95 0.21
N GLN A 123 11.31 -1.21 -1.02
CA GLN A 123 12.12 -1.15 -2.25
C GLN A 123 11.93 0.16 -3.04
N GLY A 124 11.30 1.19 -2.44
CA GLY A 124 11.07 2.48 -3.09
C GLY A 124 9.92 2.54 -4.11
N ILE A 125 9.28 1.42 -4.44
CA ILE A 125 8.19 1.33 -5.45
C ILE A 125 7.06 2.33 -5.20
N GLY A 126 6.59 2.44 -3.95
CA GLY A 126 5.53 3.38 -3.59
C GLY A 126 5.93 4.83 -3.86
N ALA A 127 7.20 5.20 -3.61
CA ALA A 127 7.70 6.53 -3.91
C ALA A 127 7.78 6.78 -5.43
N THR A 128 8.17 5.77 -6.21
CA THR A 128 8.20 5.86 -7.68
C THR A 128 6.80 6.04 -8.26
N LEU A 129 5.81 5.32 -7.74
CA LEU A 129 4.40 5.48 -8.11
C LEU A 129 3.87 6.89 -7.80
N VAL A 130 4.17 7.42 -6.61
CA VAL A 130 3.80 8.80 -6.24
C VAL A 130 4.43 9.81 -7.20
N ARG A 131 5.73 9.66 -7.51
CA ARG A 131 6.43 10.54 -8.46
C ARG A 131 5.82 10.48 -9.86
N ALA A 132 5.34 9.32 -10.32
CA ALA A 132 4.64 9.22 -11.59
C ALA A 132 3.35 10.05 -11.62
N VAL A 133 2.61 10.10 -10.50
CA VAL A 133 1.43 10.98 -10.35
C VAL A 133 1.85 12.45 -10.31
N GLU A 134 2.92 12.81 -9.61
CA GLU A 134 3.45 14.18 -9.57
C GLU A 134 3.86 14.67 -10.96
N THR A 135 4.58 13.85 -11.73
CA THR A 135 4.94 14.14 -13.12
C THR A 135 3.69 14.33 -13.97
N ARG A 136 2.70 13.43 -13.85
CA ARG A 136 1.43 13.55 -14.57
C ARG A 136 0.67 14.81 -14.21
N ALA A 137 0.72 15.24 -12.95
CA ALA A 137 0.11 16.49 -12.51
C ALA A 137 0.79 17.69 -13.20
N ALA A 138 2.13 17.74 -13.20
CA ALA A 138 2.89 18.80 -13.84
C ALA A 138 2.69 18.86 -15.37
N GLU A 139 2.71 17.70 -16.05
CA GLU A 139 2.46 17.57 -17.49
C GLU A 139 1.08 18.11 -17.91
N ARG A 140 0.09 17.97 -17.02
CA ARG A 140 -1.30 18.42 -17.25
C ARG A 140 -1.57 19.82 -16.70
N GLY A 141 -0.56 20.53 -16.21
CA GLY A 141 -0.67 21.92 -15.75
C GLY A 141 -1.28 22.09 -14.35
N PHE A 142 -1.51 21.00 -13.59
CA PHE A 142 -1.95 21.11 -12.20
C PHE A 142 -0.84 21.75 -11.35
N GLY A 143 -1.23 22.58 -10.39
CA GLY A 143 -0.31 23.28 -9.49
C GLY A 143 0.11 22.47 -8.27
N CYS A 144 -0.71 21.50 -7.85
CA CYS A 144 -0.42 20.67 -6.70
C CYS A 144 -1.01 19.26 -6.80
N VAL A 145 -0.46 18.35 -5.97
CA VAL A 145 -1.03 17.04 -5.69
C VAL A 145 -1.52 17.02 -4.25
N LEU A 146 -2.76 16.60 -4.05
CA LEU A 146 -3.39 16.39 -2.75
C LEU A 146 -3.57 14.90 -2.49
N LEU A 147 -3.52 14.49 -1.23
CA LEU A 147 -3.94 13.17 -0.78
C LEU A 147 -4.57 13.23 0.60
N ALA A 148 -5.39 12.21 0.89
CA ALA A 148 -6.04 12.05 2.18
C ALA A 148 -5.64 10.71 2.81
N VAL A 149 -5.03 10.78 3.99
CA VAL A 149 -4.64 9.62 4.79
C VAL A 149 -5.74 9.29 5.78
N SER A 150 -6.19 8.03 5.77
CA SER A 150 -7.20 7.53 6.71
C SER A 150 -6.70 7.60 8.15
N GLN A 151 -7.60 7.86 9.09
CA GLN A 151 -7.32 7.78 10.54
C GLN A 151 -6.85 6.38 10.98
N PHE A 152 -7.11 5.37 10.16
CA PHE A 152 -6.65 3.99 10.39
C PHE A 152 -5.31 3.67 9.71
N ASN A 153 -4.60 4.66 9.16
CA ASN A 153 -3.31 4.48 8.49
C ASN A 153 -2.39 5.72 8.68
N LEU A 154 -2.33 6.25 9.91
CA LEU A 154 -1.55 7.47 10.18
C LEU A 154 -0.04 7.31 9.99
N GLU A 155 0.47 6.07 9.99
CA GLU A 155 1.88 5.80 9.66
C GLU A 155 2.28 6.30 8.25
N ALA A 156 1.32 6.31 7.31
CA ALA A 156 1.52 6.79 5.95
C ALA A 156 1.82 8.30 5.88
N VAL A 157 1.43 9.09 6.90
CA VAL A 157 1.75 10.53 6.97
C VAL A 157 3.26 10.74 6.92
N SER A 158 4.03 9.93 7.66
CA SER A 158 5.50 10.01 7.67
C SER A 158 6.11 9.68 6.30
N PHE A 159 5.53 8.72 5.59
CA PHE A 159 5.96 8.33 4.25
C PHE A 159 5.78 9.48 3.26
N TYR A 160 4.60 10.11 3.23
CA TYR A 160 4.35 11.25 2.36
C TYR A 160 5.15 12.50 2.78
N GLY A 161 5.37 12.70 4.09
CA GLY A 161 6.24 13.75 4.60
C GLY A 161 7.66 13.68 4.03
N ARG A 162 8.25 12.48 3.98
CA ARG A 162 9.57 12.25 3.35
C ARG A 162 9.59 12.53 1.84
N LEU A 163 8.42 12.49 1.18
CA LEU A 163 8.27 12.85 -0.23
C LEU A 163 8.03 14.35 -0.45
N GLY A 164 7.97 15.15 0.62
CA GLY A 164 7.78 16.60 0.57
C GLY A 164 6.33 17.06 0.61
N TYR A 165 5.40 16.18 1.00
CA TYR A 165 4.03 16.58 1.29
C TYR A 165 3.92 17.21 2.67
N ALA A 166 3.15 18.29 2.77
CA ALA A 166 2.86 18.97 4.03
C ALA A 166 1.39 18.78 4.40
N GLN A 167 1.12 18.57 5.70
CA GLN A 167 -0.24 18.53 6.21
C GLN A 167 -0.88 19.91 6.13
N VAL A 168 -2.17 19.94 5.75
CA VAL A 168 -2.99 21.16 5.66
C VAL A 168 -4.35 20.94 6.31
N ASN A 169 -5.01 22.03 6.70
CA ASN A 169 -6.36 22.03 7.25
C ASN A 169 -7.40 22.27 6.16
N GLU A 170 -7.33 21.49 5.09
CA GLU A 170 -8.26 21.59 3.95
C GLU A 170 -9.29 20.46 3.97
N ARG A 171 -10.49 20.73 3.43
CA ARG A 171 -11.52 19.70 3.32
C ARG A 171 -11.19 18.75 2.16
N TYR A 172 -11.17 17.46 2.44
CA TYR A 172 -11.11 16.43 1.39
C TYR A 172 -12.48 16.23 0.73
N ALA A 173 -12.60 16.58 -0.55
CA ALA A 173 -13.86 16.55 -1.30
C ALA A 173 -14.45 15.15 -1.48
N PHE A 174 -13.64 14.10 -1.30
CA PHE A 174 -14.03 12.73 -1.64
C PHE A 174 -13.99 11.76 -0.46
N ALA A 175 -14.19 12.28 0.75
CA ALA A 175 -14.37 11.44 1.92
C ALA A 175 -15.58 10.52 1.74
N SER A 176 -15.43 9.24 2.09
CA SER A 176 -16.57 8.32 2.08
C SER A 176 -17.51 8.65 3.24
N PRO A 177 -18.84 8.70 3.02
CA PRO A 177 -19.81 8.92 4.10
C PRO A 177 -19.59 7.96 5.27
N GLY A 178 -19.72 8.49 6.49
CA GLY A 178 -19.53 7.74 7.74
C GLY A 178 -18.08 7.39 8.09
N SER A 179 -17.09 7.79 7.27
CA SER A 179 -15.68 7.61 7.60
C SER A 179 -15.15 8.79 8.41
N PRO A 180 -14.21 8.58 9.35
CA PRO A 180 -13.55 9.67 10.06
C PRO A 180 -12.89 10.67 9.09
N VAL A 181 -12.81 11.94 9.53
CA VAL A 181 -12.14 12.99 8.75
C VAL A 181 -10.66 12.60 8.56
N PRO A 182 -10.17 12.49 7.31
CA PRO A 182 -8.80 12.07 7.05
C PRO A 182 -7.80 13.20 7.35
N VAL A 183 -6.52 12.84 7.48
CA VAL A 183 -5.43 13.81 7.45
C VAL A 183 -5.14 14.17 6.01
N VAL A 184 -5.22 15.45 5.66
CA VAL A 184 -5.00 15.93 4.29
C VAL A 184 -3.57 16.45 4.14
N LEU A 185 -2.90 16.03 3.07
CA LEU A 185 -1.56 16.49 2.74
C LEU A 185 -1.49 16.99 1.30
N VAL A 186 -0.68 18.01 1.09
CA VAL A 186 -0.48 18.66 -0.22
C VAL A 186 1.00 18.82 -0.53
N LYS A 187 1.35 18.64 -1.81
CA LYS A 187 2.66 18.99 -2.36
C LYS A 187 2.49 19.81 -3.62
N MET A 188 3.22 20.91 -3.71
CA MET A 188 3.28 21.71 -4.93
C MET A 188 4.08 20.97 -6.00
N VAL A 189 3.55 20.92 -7.22
CA VAL A 189 4.27 20.41 -8.38
C VAL A 189 4.55 21.59 -9.30
N ARG A 190 5.81 21.76 -9.69
CA ARG A 190 6.21 22.91 -10.52
C ARG A 190 5.72 22.68 -11.95
N GLY A 191 4.53 23.20 -12.26
CA GLY A 191 3.91 23.17 -13.59
C GLY A 191 3.06 24.40 -13.93
N SER A 192 2.61 25.17 -12.94
CA SER A 192 1.79 26.38 -13.15
C SER A 192 2.45 27.60 -12.50
N ARG A 193 2.75 28.64 -13.30
CA ARG A 193 3.20 29.95 -12.82
C ARG A 193 2.11 30.68 -12.00
N GLU A 194 0.87 30.18 -11.99
CA GLU A 194 -0.29 30.84 -11.36
C GLU A 194 -0.67 30.25 -9.99
N ALA A 195 -0.48 28.95 -9.76
CA ALA A 195 -0.85 28.30 -8.49
C ALA A 195 -0.05 28.82 -7.27
N GLY A 196 1.18 29.30 -7.49
CA GLY A 196 2.00 29.92 -6.44
C GLY A 196 1.43 31.23 -5.89
N ARG A 197 0.64 31.98 -6.67
CA ARG A 197 0.05 33.26 -6.24
C ARG A 197 -1.14 33.06 -5.31
N ARG A 198 -2.02 32.11 -5.61
CA ARG A 198 -3.30 31.91 -4.88
C ARG A 198 -3.11 31.29 -3.49
N MET A 199 -2.11 30.42 -3.31
CA MET A 199 -1.80 29.85 -1.99
C MET A 199 -1.01 30.81 -1.09
N GLY A 200 -0.33 31.80 -1.68
CA GLY A 200 0.27 32.91 -0.93
C GLY A 200 -0.76 33.79 -0.21
N GLU A 201 -2.01 33.79 -0.69
CA GLU A 201 -3.14 34.44 -0.03
C GLU A 201 -3.75 33.55 1.07
N LEU A 202 -3.90 32.24 0.83
CA LEU A 202 -4.36 31.27 1.84
C LEU A 202 -3.42 31.17 3.06
N ARG A 203 -2.10 31.24 2.85
CA ARG A 203 -1.11 31.29 3.94
C ARG A 203 -1.15 32.58 4.77
N LYS A 204 -1.69 33.68 4.23
CA LYS A 204 -1.84 34.95 4.97
C LYS A 204 -3.09 34.98 5.84
N ILE A 205 -4.11 34.18 5.52
CA ILE A 205 -5.39 34.14 6.25
C ILE A 205 -5.33 33.22 7.47
N SER A 206 -4.47 32.18 7.49
CA SER A 206 -4.30 31.30 8.66
C SER A 206 -3.28 31.81 9.72
N SER A 207 -2.84 33.07 9.61
CA SER A 207 -1.91 33.70 10.58
C SER A 207 -2.46 35.02 11.15
N GLN A 208 -3.76 35.27 11.00
CA GLN A 208 -4.49 36.36 11.65
C GLN A 208 -5.57 35.80 12.59
#